data_AF-A0A0V1EJA1-F1
#
_entry.id   AF-A0A0V1EJA1-F1
#
_cell.length_a   1.000
_cell.length_b   1.000
_cell.length_c   1.000
_cell.angle_alpha   90.00
_cell.angle_beta   90.00
_cell.angle_gamma   90.00
#
_symmetry.space_group_name_H-M   'P 1'
#
loop_
_entity.id
_entity.type
_entity.pdbx_description
1 polymer ?
#
loop_
_entity_poly.entity_id
_entity_poly.type
_entity_poly.pdbx_seq_one_letter_code
_entity_poly.pdbx_strand_id
1 'polypeptide(L)'
;MLESDDTVIMKPKDITRMTLKELVIFSRQLEISVHKDCLLWGNRVVILIQARSRLFTMLHNGHPGIVHMKALARSYFWWPKMDEDIEKTVNTCDVCQSSRAVMPKAPLFYWETLNKLWSHLHIDFAGPF
;
A
#
# COMPACT_ATOMS: atom_id res chain seq x y z
N MET A 1 -17.94 -28.19 -4.11
CA MET A 1 -16.74 -28.64 -4.86
C MET A 1 -16.17 -27.38 -5.51
N LEU A 2 -15.32 -26.60 -4.85
CA LEU A 2 -14.21 -26.95 -3.95
C LEU A 2 -14.32 -26.25 -2.59
N GLU A 3 -14.14 -27.04 -1.54
CA GLU A 3 -13.72 -26.57 -0.22
C GLU A 3 -12.22 -26.25 -0.29
N SER A 4 -11.84 -25.08 0.21
CA SER A 4 -10.50 -24.83 0.73
C SER A 4 -10.62 -23.65 1.69
N ASP A 5 -10.92 -24.04 2.92
CA ASP A 5 -11.09 -23.26 4.12
C ASP A 5 -9.74 -22.71 4.58
N ASP A 6 -9.32 -21.62 3.94
CA ASP A 6 -7.97 -21.08 4.05
C ASP A 6 -7.98 -19.71 4.76
N THR A 7 -8.96 -19.51 5.63
CA THR A 7 -8.94 -18.41 6.60
C THR A 7 -7.95 -18.82 7.68
N VAL A 8 -6.76 -18.20 7.71
CA VAL A 8 -5.79 -18.42 8.79
C VAL A 8 -6.36 -17.80 10.07
N ILE A 9 -7.24 -18.54 10.74
CA ILE A 9 -7.81 -18.21 12.03
C ILE A 9 -6.81 -18.68 13.08
N MET A 10 -6.13 -17.73 13.72
CA MET A 10 -5.21 -18.02 14.82
C MET A 10 -6.01 -18.48 16.05
N LYS A 11 -5.49 -19.47 16.77
CA LYS A 11 -6.17 -20.05 17.93
C LYS A 11 -5.76 -19.29 19.20
N PRO A 12 -6.56 -19.35 20.29
CA PRO A 12 -6.28 -18.60 21.52
C PRO A 12 -4.97 -18.98 22.20
N LYS A 13 -4.42 -20.17 21.89
CA LYS A 13 -3.16 -20.68 22.43
C LYS A 13 -1.92 -20.06 21.79
N ASP A 14 -2.06 -19.35 20.67
CA ASP A 14 -0.96 -18.64 20.01
C ASP A 14 -0.70 -17.26 20.63
N ILE A 15 -1.60 -16.82 21.53
CA ILE A 15 -1.55 -15.54 22.24
C ILE A 15 -0.43 -15.52 23.30
N THR A 16 -0.01 -16.67 23.84
CA THR A 16 0.96 -16.75 24.95
C THR A 16 2.43 -16.68 24.52
N ARG A 17 2.73 -16.35 23.26
CA ARG A 17 4.08 -16.45 22.70
C ARG A 17 4.55 -15.24 21.89
N MET A 18 4.03 -14.03 22.13
CA MET A 18 4.36 -12.84 21.34
C MET A 18 5.24 -11.82 22.09
N THR A 19 6.28 -11.37 21.39
CA THR A 19 7.34 -10.46 21.86
C THR A 19 6.98 -8.98 21.68
N LEU A 20 7.29 -8.14 22.68
CA LEU A 20 7.59 -6.67 22.74
C LEU A 20 6.84 -5.63 21.86
N LYS A 21 6.18 -5.98 20.75
CA LYS A 21 5.36 -5.07 19.91
C LYS A 21 3.92 -4.89 20.43
N GLU A 22 3.58 -5.49 21.55
CA GLU A 22 2.25 -5.49 22.17
C GLU A 22 1.87 -4.17 22.86
N LEU A 23 2.81 -3.25 23.08
CA LEU A 23 2.56 -2.00 23.83
C LEU A 23 1.43 -1.12 23.26
N VAL A 24 1.21 -1.13 21.95
CA VAL A 24 0.13 -0.33 21.32
C VAL A 24 -1.23 -1.05 21.37
N ILE A 25 -1.22 -2.37 21.41
CA ILE A 25 -2.44 -3.16 21.66
C ILE A 25 -2.81 -3.02 23.14
N PHE A 26 -1.80 -3.01 24.03
CA PHE A 26 -1.94 -2.87 25.47
C PHE A 26 -2.61 -1.54 25.86
N SER A 27 -2.27 -0.43 25.20
CA SER A 27 -2.89 0.88 25.47
C SER A 27 -4.38 0.96 25.11
N ARG A 28 -4.87 0.02 24.28
CA ARG A 28 -6.27 -0.05 23.81
C ARG A 28 -7.02 -1.30 24.29
N GLN A 29 -6.53 -1.97 25.33
CA GLN A 29 -7.12 -3.24 25.82
C GLN A 29 -8.61 -3.18 26.09
N LEU A 30 -9.12 -2.06 26.61
CA LEU A 30 -10.54 -1.90 26.94
C LEU A 30 -11.46 -1.90 25.70
N GLU A 31 -10.89 -1.66 24.50
CA GLU A 31 -11.63 -1.61 23.23
C GLU A 31 -11.50 -2.90 22.42
N ILE A 32 -10.75 -3.88 22.93
CA ILE A 32 -10.46 -5.13 22.23
C ILE A 32 -11.36 -6.23 22.78
N SER A 33 -12.01 -6.97 21.88
CA SER A 33 -12.84 -8.12 22.22
C SER A 33 -12.31 -9.38 21.54
N VAL A 34 -12.63 -10.54 22.11
CA VAL A 34 -12.33 -11.85 21.52
C VAL A 34 -13.63 -12.47 21.06
N HIS A 35 -13.69 -12.87 19.80
CA HIS A 35 -14.85 -13.55 19.23
C HIS A 35 -14.40 -14.63 18.25
N LYS A 36 -14.88 -15.87 18.44
CA LYS A 36 -14.45 -17.05 17.66
C LYS A 36 -12.93 -17.13 17.54
N ASP A 37 -12.25 -17.01 18.67
CA ASP A 37 -10.79 -17.04 18.79
C ASP A 37 -10.04 -15.92 18.04
N CYS A 38 -10.74 -14.92 17.52
CA CYS A 38 -10.15 -13.77 16.85
C CYS A 38 -10.16 -12.54 17.75
N LEU A 39 -9.07 -11.77 17.72
CA LEU A 39 -9.01 -10.43 18.34
C LEU A 39 -9.72 -9.42 17.43
N LEU A 40 -10.66 -8.67 18.00
CA LEU A 40 -11.44 -7.65 17.32
C LEU A 40 -11.24 -6.28 17.97
N TRP A 41 -11.14 -5.25 17.14
CA TRP A 41 -11.24 -3.85 17.55
C TRP A 41 -12.45 -3.23 16.86
N GLY A 42 -13.54 -3.03 17.62
CA GLY A 42 -14.86 -2.77 17.03
C GLY A 42 -15.28 -3.91 16.09
N ASN A 43 -15.52 -3.58 14.82
CA ASN A 43 -15.90 -4.55 13.77
C ASN A 43 -14.71 -5.04 12.92
N ARG A 44 -13.48 -4.80 13.35
CA ARG A 44 -12.26 -5.09 12.56
C ARG A 44 -11.42 -6.16 13.25
N VAL A 45 -10.84 -7.06 12.47
CA VAL A 45 -9.94 -8.11 12.96
C VAL A 45 -8.55 -7.54 13.16
N VAL A 46 -7.98 -7.79 14.35
CA VAL A 46 -6.60 -7.41 14.66
C VAL A 46 -5.65 -8.44 14.05
N ILE A 47 -4.75 -7.98 13.18
CA ILE A 47 -3.86 -8.88 12.43
C ILE A 47 -2.46 -8.89 13.02
N LEU A 48 -2.01 -10.08 13.39
CA LEU A 48 -0.67 -10.33 13.90
C LEU A 48 0.37 -10.29 12.77
N ILE A 49 1.60 -9.92 13.12
CA ILE A 49 2.67 -9.65 12.14
C ILE A 49 2.95 -10.84 11.20
N GLN A 50 2.77 -12.07 11.69
CA GLN A 50 2.97 -13.30 10.93
C GLN A 50 1.94 -13.47 9.81
N ALA A 51 0.69 -13.04 10.05
CA ALA A 51 -0.40 -13.15 9.07
C ALA A 51 -0.41 -12.00 8.05
N ARG A 52 0.31 -10.89 8.30
CA ARG A 52 0.31 -9.71 7.43
C ARG A 52 0.78 -10.02 6.01
N SER A 53 1.80 -10.85 5.84
CA SER A 53 2.34 -11.18 4.51
C SER A 53 1.30 -11.84 3.60
N ARG A 54 0.57 -12.83 4.14
CA ARG A 54 -0.53 -13.50 3.43
C ARG A 54 -1.66 -12.53 3.11
N LEU A 55 -2.03 -11.69 4.07
CA LEU A 55 -3.08 -10.69 3.90
C LEU A 55 -2.71 -9.64 2.84
N PHE A 56 -1.46 -9.18 2.79
CA PHE A 56 -1.00 -8.28 1.73
C PHE A 56 -1.07 -8.93 0.36
N THR A 57 -0.72 -10.21 0.24
CA THR A 57 -0.85 -10.96 -1.01
C THR A 57 -2.31 -10.97 -1.49
N MET A 58 -3.26 -11.15 -0.57
CA MET A 58 -4.69 -11.13 -0.89
C MET A 58 -5.18 -9.71 -1.25
N LEU A 59 -4.84 -8.70 -0.45
CA LEU A 59 -5.24 -7.31 -0.71
C LEU A 59 -4.63 -6.74 -1.99
N HIS A 60 -3.45 -7.23 -2.37
CA HIS A 60 -2.72 -6.78 -3.55
C HIS A 60 -3.05 -7.58 -4.81
N ASN A 61 -3.92 -8.59 -4.70
CA ASN A 61 -4.38 -9.35 -5.85
C ASN A 61 -5.08 -8.42 -6.85
N GLY A 62 -4.69 -8.48 -8.12
CA GLY A 62 -5.15 -7.57 -9.17
C GLY A 62 -4.52 -6.17 -9.13
N HIS A 63 -3.46 -5.95 -8.33
CA HIS A 63 -2.73 -4.69 -8.23
C HIS A 63 -3.59 -3.43 -7.98
N PRO A 64 -4.54 -3.45 -7.04
CA PRO A 64 -5.34 -2.27 -6.72
C PRO A 64 -4.44 -1.13 -6.23
N GLY A 65 -4.81 0.10 -6.61
CA GLY A 65 -4.10 1.29 -6.16
C GLY A 65 -4.13 1.46 -4.63
N ILE A 66 -3.18 2.23 -4.11
CA ILE A 66 -2.97 2.46 -2.68
C ILE A 66 -4.23 2.92 -1.93
N VAL A 67 -5.05 3.77 -2.56
CA VAL A 67 -6.30 4.29 -1.98
C VAL A 67 -7.31 3.15 -1.79
N HIS A 68 -7.46 2.29 -2.79
CA HIS A 68 -8.39 1.17 -2.74
C HIS A 68 -7.95 0.11 -1.71
N MET A 69 -6.66 -0.24 -1.70
CA MET A 69 -6.11 -1.16 -0.69
C MET A 69 -6.31 -0.64 0.74
N LYS A 70 -6.08 0.66 0.98
CA LYS A 70 -6.33 1.28 2.31
C LYS A 70 -7.80 1.23 2.69
N ALA A 71 -8.71 1.55 1.76
CA ALA A 71 -10.14 1.50 2.03
C ALA A 71 -10.60 0.09 2.43
N LEU A 72 -10.17 -0.93 1.68
CA LEU A 72 -10.48 -2.34 1.94
C LEU A 72 -9.85 -2.84 3.24
N ALA A 73 -8.59 -2.49 3.50
CA ALA A 73 -7.92 -2.90 4.73
C ALA A 73 -8.60 -2.29 5.96
N ARG A 74 -8.98 -1.00 5.89
CA ARG A 74 -9.65 -0.29 7.00
C ARG A 74 -11.07 -0.77 7.27
N SER A 75 -11.76 -1.41 6.32
CA SER A 75 -13.10 -1.95 6.58
C SER A 75 -13.07 -3.24 7.39
N TYR A 76 -12.03 -4.07 7.23
CA TYR A 76 -11.98 -5.43 7.82
C TYR A 76 -10.90 -5.62 8.87
N PHE A 77 -9.80 -4.87 8.81
CA PHE A 77 -8.59 -5.17 9.57
C PHE A 77 -8.06 -3.97 10.34
N TRP A 78 -7.21 -4.27 11.33
CA TRP A 78 -6.50 -3.25 12.09
C TRP A 78 -5.17 -3.75 12.64
N TRP A 79 -4.15 -2.89 12.56
CA TRP A 79 -2.92 -2.96 13.34
C TRP A 79 -2.18 -1.61 13.32
N PRO A 80 -1.24 -1.36 14.24
CA PRO A 80 -0.46 -0.12 14.24
C PRO A 80 0.34 0.04 12.95
N LYS A 81 0.31 1.22 12.34
CA LYS A 81 1.03 1.55 11.10
C LYS A 81 0.59 0.73 9.87
N MET A 82 -0.65 0.24 9.86
CA MET A 82 -1.23 -0.48 8.71
C MET A 82 -1.13 0.30 7.40
N ASP A 83 -1.40 1.61 7.44
CA ASP A 83 -1.32 2.43 6.22
C ASP A 83 0.12 2.48 5.69
N GLU A 84 1.13 2.66 6.55
CA GLU A 84 2.57 2.66 6.18
C GLU A 84 2.97 1.33 5.52
N ASP A 85 2.54 0.20 6.11
CA ASP A 85 2.82 -1.13 5.56
C ASP A 85 2.16 -1.31 4.17
N ILE A 86 0.95 -0.79 3.96
CA ILE A 86 0.26 -0.80 2.65
C ILE A 86 1.04 0.05 1.63
N GLU A 87 1.46 1.26 1.98
CA GLU A 87 2.21 2.12 1.05
C GLU A 87 3.50 1.45 0.61
N LYS A 88 4.23 0.85 1.57
CA LYS A 88 5.47 0.13 1.28
C LYS A 88 5.23 -1.02 0.29
N THR A 89 4.16 -1.78 0.46
CA THR A 89 3.81 -2.89 -0.43
C THR A 89 3.55 -2.41 -1.86
N VAL A 90 2.77 -1.34 -2.03
CA VAL A 90 2.47 -0.78 -3.36
C VAL A 90 3.71 -0.13 -4.00
N ASN A 91 4.53 0.57 -3.20
CA ASN A 91 5.74 1.24 -3.66
C ASN A 91 6.85 0.27 -4.08
N THR A 92 6.85 -0.96 -3.57
CA THR A 92 7.83 -2.01 -3.91
C THR A 92 7.35 -2.95 -5.02
N CYS A 93 6.12 -2.78 -5.52
CA CYS A 93 5.57 -3.61 -6.58
C CYS A 93 5.86 -3.05 -7.98
N ASP A 94 6.64 -3.79 -8.77
CA ASP A 94 7.04 -3.40 -10.14
C ASP A 94 5.84 -3.18 -11.08
N VAL A 95 4.80 -4.01 -10.96
CA VAL A 95 3.59 -3.89 -11.79
C VAL A 95 2.82 -2.60 -11.46
N CYS A 96 2.71 -2.26 -10.17
CA CYS A 96 2.09 -1.01 -9.75
C CYS A 96 2.92 0.22 -10.15
N GLN A 97 4.25 0.12 -10.09
CA GLN A 97 5.11 1.24 -10.48
C GLN A 97 5.12 1.47 -11.99
N SER A 98 5.14 0.40 -12.80
CA SER A 98 5.13 0.49 -14.26
C SER A 98 3.80 0.97 -14.84
N SER A 99 2.68 0.68 -14.17
CA SER A 99 1.33 1.14 -14.55
C SER A 99 0.98 2.54 -14.03
N ARG A 100 1.85 3.15 -13.22
CA ARG A 100 1.60 4.46 -12.63
C ARG A 100 1.51 5.54 -13.72
N ALA A 101 0.55 6.46 -13.56
CA ALA A 101 0.44 7.62 -14.43
C ALA A 101 1.75 8.43 -14.42
N VAL A 102 2.21 8.80 -15.61
CA VAL A 102 3.39 9.66 -15.78
C VAL A 102 3.14 10.97 -15.06
N MET A 103 4.14 11.45 -14.30
CA MET A 103 4.05 12.75 -13.66
C MET A 103 3.79 13.84 -14.71
N PRO A 104 3.03 14.89 -14.36
CA PRO A 104 2.88 16.03 -15.25
C PRO A 104 4.26 16.53 -15.67
N LYS A 105 4.43 16.77 -16.97
CA LYS A 105 5.68 17.34 -17.49
C LYS A 105 5.95 18.65 -16.77
N ALA A 106 7.22 18.94 -16.53
CA ALA A 106 7.62 20.24 -16.03
C ALA A 106 7.01 21.35 -16.92
N PRO A 107 6.65 22.52 -16.35
CA PRO A 107 6.17 23.65 -17.13
C PRO A 107 7.11 23.92 -18.30
N LEU A 108 6.54 24.20 -19.47
CA LEU A 108 7.34 24.63 -20.61
C LEU A 108 7.98 25.97 -20.27
N PHE A 109 9.31 26.01 -20.35
CA PHE A 109 10.04 27.26 -20.32
C PHE A 109 10.10 27.81 -21.75
N TYR A 110 9.66 29.04 -21.93
CA TYR A 110 9.75 29.72 -23.22
C TYR A 110 11.10 30.42 -23.33
N TRP A 111 11.69 30.36 -24.52
CA TRP A 111 12.85 31.19 -24.84
C TRP A 111 12.45 32.66 -24.83
N GLU A 112 13.38 33.52 -24.42
CA GLU A 112 13.20 34.97 -24.46
C GLU A 112 12.94 35.45 -25.89
N THR A 113 12.08 36.45 -26.04
CA THR A 113 11.81 37.07 -27.35
C THR A 113 13.08 37.67 -27.93
N LEU A 114 13.36 37.35 -29.20
CA LEU A 114 14.53 37.86 -29.91
C LEU A 114 14.36 39.34 -30.26
N ASN A 115 15.13 40.20 -29.61
CA ASN A 115 15.07 41.66 -29.85
C ASN A 115 16.12 42.17 -30.86
N LYS A 116 16.97 41.28 -31.41
CA LYS A 116 18.04 41.62 -32.36
C LYS A 116 18.17 40.54 -33.44
N LEU A 117 18.50 40.96 -34.66
CA LEU A 117 18.87 40.05 -35.74
C LEU A 117 20.09 39.20 -35.33
N TRP A 118 20.15 37.96 -35.81
CA TRP A 118 21.25 37.01 -35.53
C TRP A 118 21.47 36.68 -34.04
N SER A 119 20.48 36.89 -33.16
CA SER A 119 20.63 36.64 -31.72
C SER A 119 20.58 35.15 -31.34
N HIS A 120 19.92 34.31 -32.12
CA HIS A 120 19.91 32.85 -31.94
C HIS A 120 19.85 32.14 -33.30
N LEU A 121 20.58 31.02 -33.43
CA LEU A 121 20.60 30.16 -34.60
C LEU A 121 20.33 28.72 -34.16
N HIS A 122 19.23 28.14 -34.64
CA HIS A 122 18.86 26.76 -34.38
C HIS A 122 19.13 25.96 -35.66
N ILE A 123 19.97 24.93 -35.58
CA ILE A 123 20.31 24.05 -36.70
C ILE A 123 19.98 22.64 -36.26
N ASP A 124 19.26 21.91 -37.10
CA ASP A 124 18.95 20.50 -36.88
C ASP A 124 19.25 19.69 -38.15
N PHE A 125 19.50 18.40 -37.98
CA PHE A 125 19.70 17.49 -39.09
C PHE A 125 18.36 16.93 -39.56
N ALA A 126 18.10 16.98 -40.88
CA ALA A 126 16.99 16.24 -41.49
C ALA A 126 17.48 14.86 -41.95
N GLY A 127 16.70 13.79 -41.73
CA GLY A 127 17.00 12.45 -42.24
C GLY A 127 15.80 11.49 -42.21
N PRO A 128 15.91 10.27 -42.79
CA PRO A 128 16.98 9.73 -43.66
C PRO A 128 16.75 10.04 -45.16
N PHE A 129 17.80 9.87 -46.00
CA PHE A 129 17.73 9.93 -47.48
C PHE A 129 17.71 8.52 -48.08
#